data_AF-A0AAV0WJK2-F1
#
_entry.id   AF-A0AAV0WJK2-F1
#
_cell.length_a   1.000
_cell.length_b   1.000
_cell.length_c   1.000
_cell.angle_alpha   90.00
_cell.angle_beta   90.00
_cell.angle_gamma   90.00
#
_symmetry.space_group_name_H-M   'P 1'
#
loop_
_entity.id
_entity.type
_entity.pdbx_description
1 polymer ?
#
loop_
_entity_poly.entity_id
_entity_poly.type
_entity_poly.pdbx_seq_one_letter_code
_entity_poly.pdbx_strand_id
1 'polypeptide(L)'
;MKTFFPKAPYCVALFKSIAQGIRLPPEPILTRWGTWLEAAIYYCENFQIICSTINALDENYADSIKKVKLCLLKPGLENNLAYIKSNFHVLTMAIVKLQTKNLPLADSLTVIQEVNSKFQPLKGTQGKAVLLKLQKVCEKYEGLKMVEKISNILEGEDEILDMNQFLDNYSCNNFVYFKYAPTTSVDVERSFSSYKTLLSDNRRAFTFENLRKHLRPYRQHHPSIHFYFFYGELACN
;
A
#
# COMPACT_ATOMS: atom_id res chain seq x y z
N MET A 1 -3.82 18.70 6.03
CA MET A 1 -2.70 19.25 6.84
C MET A 1 -1.70 19.87 5.88
N LYS A 2 -1.48 21.20 5.91
CA LYS A 2 -0.53 21.86 4.99
C LYS A 2 0.92 21.51 5.43
N THR A 3 1.79 21.21 4.46
CA THR A 3 3.19 20.76 4.62
C THR A 3 4.07 21.82 5.29
N PHE A 4 4.70 21.50 6.42
CA PHE A 4 5.46 22.44 7.26
C PHE A 4 6.93 22.63 6.83
N PHE A 5 7.67 21.56 6.58
CA PHE A 5 9.10 21.62 6.25
C PHE A 5 9.45 21.98 4.79
N PRO A 6 8.81 21.41 3.75
CA PRO A 6 9.29 21.56 2.37
C PRO A 6 9.03 22.92 1.72
N LYS A 7 8.05 23.67 2.24
CA LYS A 7 7.56 24.92 1.61
C LYS A 7 8.11 26.20 2.22
N ALA A 8 8.97 26.10 3.23
CA ALA A 8 9.57 27.24 3.92
C ALA A 8 11.10 27.20 3.80
N PRO A 9 11.72 27.99 2.90
CA PRO A 9 13.17 27.99 2.68
C PRO A 9 13.98 28.20 3.97
N TYR A 10 13.48 29.05 4.87
CA TYR A 10 14.05 29.28 6.19
C TYR A 10 14.09 28.01 7.05
N CYS A 11 12.97 27.28 7.16
CA CYS A 11 12.90 26.04 7.93
C CYS A 11 13.81 24.95 7.34
N VAL A 12 13.91 24.87 6.01
CA VAL A 12 14.81 23.92 5.32
C VAL A 12 16.28 24.26 5.61
N ALA A 13 16.65 25.54 5.56
CA ALA A 13 18.01 25.99 5.85
C ALA A 13 18.39 25.69 7.31
N LEU A 14 17.50 26.02 8.26
CA LEU A 14 17.70 25.73 9.67
C LEU A 14 17.83 24.23 9.93
N PHE A 15 16.93 23.41 9.37
CA PHE A 15 17.01 21.96 9.48
C PHE A 15 18.35 21.43 8.95
N LYS A 16 18.80 21.87 7.77
CA LYS A 16 20.10 21.45 7.21
C LYS A 16 21.29 21.90 8.04
N SER A 17 21.21 23.05 8.73
CA SER A 17 22.28 23.50 9.63
C SER A 17 22.40 22.66 10.90
N ILE A 18 21.27 22.20 11.45
CA ILE A 18 21.20 21.41 12.69
C ILE A 18 21.42 19.92 12.40
N ALA A 19 20.84 19.41 11.32
CA ALA A 19 20.81 18.00 10.95
C ALA A 19 21.76 17.72 9.76
N GLN A 20 23.07 17.86 9.99
CA GLN A 20 24.07 17.61 8.95
C GLN A 20 24.03 16.15 8.49
N GLY A 21 23.83 15.93 7.19
CA GLY A 21 23.81 14.59 6.58
C GLY A 21 22.46 13.85 6.65
N ILE A 22 21.43 14.42 7.28
CA ILE A 22 20.09 13.82 7.37
C ILE A 22 19.21 14.37 6.24
N ARG A 23 18.45 13.47 5.59
CA ARG A 23 17.51 13.85 4.52
C ARG A 23 16.36 14.67 5.10
N LEU A 24 15.71 15.49 4.27
CA LEU A 24 14.53 16.21 4.73
C LEU A 24 13.39 15.25 5.09
N PRO A 25 12.51 15.63 6.04
CA PRO A 25 11.33 14.82 6.36
C PRO A 25 10.49 14.53 5.11
N PRO A 26 10.03 13.28 4.92
CA PRO A 26 9.24 12.92 3.74
C PRO A 26 7.88 13.62 3.76
N GLU A 27 7.35 13.90 2.57
CA GLU A 27 5.99 14.42 2.39
C GLU A 27 5.00 13.26 2.24
N PRO A 28 4.14 13.00 3.25
CA PRO A 28 3.15 11.96 3.11
C PRO A 28 2.07 12.39 2.10
N ILE A 29 1.75 11.49 1.18
CA ILE A 29 0.74 11.68 0.14
C ILE A 29 -0.60 11.21 0.71
N LEU A 30 -1.63 12.07 0.65
CA LEU A 30 -2.95 11.81 1.22
C LEU A 30 -3.56 10.48 0.77
N THR A 31 -3.38 10.12 -0.50
CA THR A 31 -3.94 8.89 -1.10
C THR A 31 -3.03 7.67 -0.94
N ARG A 32 -1.85 7.78 -0.32
CA ARG A 32 -0.88 6.68 -0.18
C ARG A 32 -0.45 6.48 1.27
N TRP A 33 -1.23 5.72 2.03
CA TRP A 33 -0.97 5.40 3.45
C TRP A 33 0.43 4.87 3.75
N GLY A 34 1.07 4.13 2.84
CA GLY A 34 2.48 3.72 2.99
C GLY A 34 3.42 4.89 3.27
N THR A 35 3.21 6.03 2.60
CA THR A 35 4.03 7.24 2.80
C THR A 35 3.79 7.91 4.17
N TRP A 36 2.62 7.71 4.78
CA TRP A 36 2.34 8.18 6.14
C TRP A 36 3.08 7.33 7.18
N LEU A 37 3.12 6.01 6.99
CA LEU A 37 3.88 5.12 7.85
C LEU A 37 5.38 5.36 7.73
N GLU A 38 5.90 5.54 6.51
CA GLU A 38 7.30 5.93 6.27
C GLU A 38 7.65 7.26 6.95
N ALA A 39 6.75 8.24 6.88
CA ALA A 39 6.93 9.50 7.61
C ALA A 39 6.99 9.27 9.12
N ALA A 40 6.07 8.50 9.70
CA ALA A 40 6.08 8.20 11.12
C ALA A 40 7.38 7.48 11.57
N ILE A 41 7.86 6.54 10.76
CA ILE A 41 9.13 5.84 11.00
C ILE A 41 10.30 6.84 10.97
N TYR A 42 10.35 7.71 9.97
CA TYR A 42 11.36 8.76 9.87
C TYR A 42 11.36 9.70 11.09
N TYR A 43 10.18 10.12 11.55
CA TYR A 43 10.05 10.97 12.74
C TYR A 43 10.48 10.22 14.01
N CYS A 44 10.23 8.91 14.11
CA CYS A 44 10.71 8.09 15.21
C CYS A 44 12.25 7.99 15.23
N GLU A 45 12.88 7.87 14.07
CA GLU A 45 14.34 7.73 13.93
C GLU A 45 15.10 9.01 14.23
N ASN A 46 14.51 10.15 13.85
CA ASN A 46 15.16 11.45 13.92
C ASN A 46 14.50 12.36 14.97
N PHE A 47 13.80 11.77 15.95
CA PHE A 47 12.90 12.50 16.85
C PHE A 47 13.62 13.66 17.58
N GLN A 48 14.76 13.39 18.21
CA GLN A 48 15.52 14.39 18.95
C GLN A 48 15.96 15.56 18.07
N ILE A 49 16.48 15.26 16.87
CA ILE A 49 16.97 16.25 15.91
C ILE A 49 15.82 17.14 15.40
N ILE A 50 14.66 16.52 15.17
CA ILE A 50 13.45 17.22 14.76
C ILE A 50 12.94 18.13 15.89
N CYS A 51 12.95 17.66 17.14
CA CYS A 51 12.62 18.46 18.31
C CYS A 51 13.56 19.66 18.45
N SER A 52 14.87 19.47 18.35
CA SER A 52 15.86 20.55 18.39
C SER A 52 15.61 21.58 17.29
N THR A 53 15.34 21.11 16.07
CA THR A 53 15.05 22.02 14.93
C THR A 53 13.78 22.82 15.16
N ILE A 54 12.70 22.17 15.60
CA ILE A 54 11.42 22.84 15.84
C ILE A 54 11.52 23.83 17.00
N ASN A 55 12.25 23.49 18.06
CA ASN A 55 12.45 24.37 19.22
C ASN A 55 13.26 25.62 18.87
N ALA A 56 14.20 25.52 17.93
CA ALA A 56 14.96 26.66 17.42
C ALA A 56 14.13 27.64 16.56
N LEU A 57 12.91 27.28 16.14
CA LEU A 57 12.02 28.17 15.41
C LEU A 57 11.30 29.14 16.35
N ASP A 58 11.23 30.41 15.94
CA ASP A 58 10.43 31.43 16.63
C ASP A 58 8.93 31.17 16.43
N GLU A 59 8.22 31.00 17.54
CA GLU A 59 6.77 30.80 17.57
C GLU A 59 5.99 31.99 17.05
N ASN A 60 6.54 33.20 17.16
CA ASN A 60 5.86 34.41 16.74
C ASN A 60 5.84 34.59 15.22
N TYR A 61 6.72 33.87 14.50
CA TYR A 61 6.83 33.97 13.06
C TYR A 61 5.61 33.38 12.32
N ALA A 62 5.00 32.31 12.85
CA ALA A 62 3.82 31.71 12.23
C ALA A 62 3.01 30.82 13.20
N ASP A 63 1.68 30.87 13.09
CA ASP A 63 0.78 29.99 13.86
C ASP A 63 1.01 28.50 13.61
N SER A 64 1.55 28.14 12.44
CA SER A 64 1.91 26.75 12.13
C SER A 64 3.04 26.23 13.03
N ILE A 65 4.00 27.10 13.40
CA ILE A 65 5.11 26.75 14.31
C ILE A 65 4.58 26.50 15.72
N LYS A 66 3.70 27.39 16.21
CA LYS A 66 3.00 27.21 17.50
C LYS A 66 2.28 25.86 17.56
N LYS A 67 1.51 25.53 16.52
CA LYS A 67 0.78 24.26 16.43
C LYS A 67 1.71 23.05 16.44
N VAL A 68 2.82 23.10 15.73
CA VAL A 68 3.79 21.98 15.68
C VAL A 68 4.47 21.79 17.05
N LYS A 69 4.86 22.87 17.74
CA LYS A 69 5.42 22.78 19.09
C LYS A 69 4.42 22.20 20.09
N LEU A 70 3.15 22.61 20.05
CA LEU A 70 2.09 21.99 20.87
C LEU A 70 1.92 20.50 20.57
N CYS A 71 2.09 20.06 19.31
CA CYS A 71 2.06 18.65 18.97
C CYS A 71 3.22 17.86 19.57
N LEU A 72 4.42 18.44 19.66
CA LEU A 72 5.58 17.78 20.28
C LEU A 72 5.40 17.58 21.79
N LEU A 73 4.66 18.48 22.46
CA LEU A 73 4.37 18.39 23.89
C LEU A 73 3.31 17.33 24.24
N LYS A 74 2.67 16.70 23.26
CA LYS A 74 1.63 15.70 23.53
C LYS A 74 2.22 14.50 24.26
N PRO A 75 1.68 14.13 25.44
CA PRO A 75 2.18 12.99 26.19
C PRO A 75 1.99 11.70 25.37
N GLY A 76 3.00 10.84 25.39
CA GLY A 76 2.98 9.56 24.70
C GLY A 76 3.25 9.61 23.20
N LEU A 77 3.62 10.77 22.62
CA LEU A 77 4.00 10.86 21.20
C LEU A 77 5.16 9.92 20.86
N GLU A 78 6.24 9.94 21.64
CA GLU A 78 7.40 9.05 21.45
C GLU A 78 7.01 7.57 21.56
N ASN A 79 6.20 7.22 22.57
CA ASN A 79 5.70 5.86 22.75
C ASN A 79 4.86 5.40 21.55
N ASN A 80 4.02 6.28 21.00
CA ASN A 80 3.22 6.01 19.82
C ASN A 80 4.09 5.85 18.57
N LEU A 81 5.10 6.69 18.39
CA LEU A 81 6.06 6.58 17.27
C LEU A 81 6.86 5.27 17.35
N ALA A 82 7.34 4.91 18.54
CA ALA A 82 8.03 3.65 18.78
C ALA A 82 7.13 2.44 18.51
N TYR A 83 5.86 2.49 18.95
CA TYR A 83 4.87 1.46 18.65
C TYR A 83 4.61 1.35 17.15
N ILE A 84 4.46 2.47 16.44
CA ILE A 84 4.23 2.49 15.00
C ILE A 84 5.41 1.84 14.26
N LYS A 85 6.64 2.28 14.58
CA LYS A 85 7.87 1.78 13.96
C LYS A 85 8.04 0.28 14.20
N SER A 86 7.88 -0.17 15.44
CA SER A 86 8.10 -1.58 15.82
C SER A 86 7.11 -2.53 15.14
N ASN A 87 5.83 -2.15 15.05
CA ASN A 87 4.76 -3.07 14.64
C ASN A 87 4.34 -2.94 13.18
N PHE A 88 4.37 -1.73 12.60
CA PHE A 88 3.80 -1.48 11.27
C PHE A 88 4.85 -1.29 10.18
N HIS A 89 6.14 -1.35 10.50
CA HIS A 89 7.19 -1.31 9.48
C HIS A 89 7.08 -2.48 8.48
N VAL A 90 6.65 -3.68 8.93
CA VAL A 90 6.38 -4.80 8.01
C VAL A 90 5.38 -4.41 6.91
N LEU A 91 4.35 -3.63 7.26
CA LEU A 91 3.32 -3.23 6.30
C LEU A 91 3.90 -2.30 5.22
N THR A 92 4.83 -1.41 5.58
CA THR A 92 5.52 -0.57 4.59
C THR A 92 6.33 -1.42 3.60
N MET A 93 7.07 -2.41 4.10
CA MET A 93 7.84 -3.32 3.26
C MET A 93 6.95 -4.19 2.37
N ALA A 94 5.84 -4.69 2.91
CA ALA A 94 4.87 -5.49 2.17
C ALA A 94 4.22 -4.68 1.03
N ILE A 95 3.80 -3.44 1.29
CA ILE A 95 3.23 -2.56 0.25
C ILE A 95 4.23 -2.34 -0.89
N VAL A 96 5.50 -2.07 -0.56
CA VAL A 96 6.54 -1.87 -1.59
C VAL A 96 6.76 -3.14 -2.40
N LYS A 97 6.87 -4.31 -1.75
CA LYS A 97 7.02 -5.61 -2.42
C LYS A 97 5.83 -5.90 -3.36
N LEU A 98 4.61 -5.75 -2.87
CA LEU A 98 3.39 -6.00 -3.66
C LEU A 98 3.20 -5.01 -4.83
N GLN A 99 3.89 -3.86 -4.82
CA GLN A 99 3.91 -2.89 -5.91
C GLN A 99 5.03 -3.13 -6.94
N THR A 100 5.91 -4.10 -6.70
CA THR A 100 6.95 -4.48 -7.66
C THR A 100 6.32 -5.18 -8.86
N LYS A 101 6.80 -4.85 -10.06
CA LYS A 101 6.27 -5.46 -11.29
C LYS A 101 6.71 -6.92 -11.40
N ASN A 102 5.84 -7.75 -11.98
CA ASN A 102 6.09 -9.16 -12.26
C ASN A 102 6.35 -10.04 -11.02
N LEU A 103 5.83 -9.63 -9.86
CA LEU A 103 5.83 -10.50 -8.68
C LEU A 103 4.94 -11.72 -8.96
N PRO A 104 5.44 -12.96 -8.80
CA PRO A 104 4.61 -14.15 -8.88
C PRO A 104 3.46 -14.12 -7.89
N LEU A 105 2.38 -14.82 -8.23
CA LEU A 105 1.20 -14.86 -7.38
C LEU A 105 1.50 -15.50 -6.02
N ALA A 106 2.22 -16.62 -6.00
CA ALA A 106 2.66 -17.30 -4.77
C ALA A 106 3.46 -16.35 -3.86
N ASP A 107 4.44 -15.63 -4.42
CA ASP A 107 5.23 -14.64 -3.68
C ASP A 107 4.37 -13.48 -3.16
N SER A 108 3.33 -13.09 -3.89
CA SER A 108 2.40 -12.06 -3.42
C SER A 108 1.57 -12.54 -2.22
N LEU A 109 1.08 -13.78 -2.28
CA LEU A 109 0.30 -14.39 -1.20
C LEU A 109 1.14 -14.62 0.06
N THR A 110 2.39 -15.07 -0.09
CA THR A 110 3.31 -15.22 1.04
C THR A 110 3.56 -13.88 1.74
N VAL A 111 3.72 -12.78 1.00
CA VAL A 111 3.84 -11.43 1.60
C VAL A 111 2.58 -11.04 2.41
N ILE A 112 1.39 -11.37 1.92
CA ILE A 112 0.13 -11.11 2.64
C ILE A 112 0.08 -11.97 3.92
N GLN A 113 0.46 -13.24 3.85
CA GLN A 113 0.52 -14.15 4.98
C GLN A 113 1.57 -13.70 6.03
N GLU A 114 2.73 -13.20 5.61
CA GLU A 114 3.75 -12.63 6.50
C GLU A 114 3.20 -11.47 7.33
N VAL A 115 2.45 -10.56 6.70
CA VAL A 115 1.80 -9.43 7.39
C VAL A 115 0.76 -9.93 8.37
N ASN A 116 -0.10 -10.87 7.95
CA ASN A 116 -1.12 -11.48 8.81
C ASN A 116 -0.47 -12.08 10.06
N SER A 117 0.56 -12.92 9.91
CA SER A 117 1.26 -13.57 11.01
C SER A 117 1.90 -12.58 11.99
N LYS A 118 2.49 -11.49 11.49
CA LYS A 118 3.04 -10.43 12.35
C LYS A 118 1.97 -9.59 13.05
N PHE A 119 0.76 -9.54 12.51
CA PHE A 119 -0.34 -8.76 13.08
C PHE A 119 -1.17 -9.54 14.10
N GLN A 120 -1.20 -10.88 14.03
CA GLN A 120 -1.85 -11.75 15.02
C GLN A 120 -1.43 -11.45 16.49
N PRO A 121 -0.14 -11.31 16.83
CA PRO A 121 0.28 -11.06 18.21
C PRO A 121 0.10 -9.60 18.67
N LEU A 122 -0.47 -8.70 17.86
CA LEU A 122 -0.61 -7.29 18.22
C LEU A 122 -1.52 -7.10 19.43
N LYS A 123 -0.96 -6.46 20.46
CA LYS A 123 -1.68 -6.11 21.69
C LYS A 123 -2.06 -4.63 21.70
N GLY A 124 -3.02 -4.28 22.55
CA GLY A 124 -3.53 -2.91 22.71
C GLY A 124 -4.77 -2.62 21.88
N THR A 125 -5.43 -1.50 22.17
CA THR A 125 -6.67 -1.08 21.52
C THR A 125 -6.46 -0.82 20.02
N GLN A 126 -5.37 -0.13 19.67
CA GLN A 126 -5.04 0.21 18.28
C GLN A 126 -4.61 -1.04 17.47
N GLY A 127 -3.76 -1.89 18.03
CA GLY A 127 -3.34 -3.15 17.39
C GLY A 127 -4.53 -4.07 17.09
N LYS A 128 -5.45 -4.23 18.05
CA LYS A 128 -6.69 -5.00 17.87
C LYS A 128 -7.59 -4.39 16.79
N ALA A 129 -7.74 -3.07 16.76
CA ALA A 129 -8.53 -2.39 15.74
C ALA A 129 -7.97 -2.63 14.33
N VAL A 130 -6.64 -2.59 14.17
CA VAL A 130 -6.00 -2.87 12.88
C VAL A 130 -6.16 -4.34 12.48
N LEU A 131 -5.97 -5.27 13.42
CA LEU A 131 -6.15 -6.71 13.16
C LEU A 131 -7.58 -7.03 12.71
N LEU A 132 -8.59 -6.50 13.41
CA LEU A 132 -10.00 -6.66 13.04
C LEU A 132 -10.28 -6.09 11.64
N LYS A 133 -9.64 -4.96 11.30
CA LYS A 133 -9.80 -4.35 9.98
C LYS A 133 -9.18 -5.20 8.89
N LEU A 134 -7.99 -5.75 9.14
CA LEU A 134 -7.32 -6.67 8.22
C LEU A 134 -8.16 -7.92 7.98
N GLN A 135 -8.69 -8.53 9.05
CA GLN A 135 -9.57 -9.70 8.95
C GLN A 135 -10.83 -9.39 8.12
N LYS A 136 -11.51 -8.27 8.39
CA LYS A 136 -12.68 -7.85 7.61
C LYS A 136 -12.39 -7.66 6.13
N VAL A 137 -11.23 -7.09 5.78
CA VAL A 137 -10.82 -6.93 4.37
C VAL A 137 -10.58 -8.29 3.72
N CYS A 138 -9.88 -9.20 4.40
CA CYS A 138 -9.65 -10.55 3.89
C CYS A 138 -10.95 -11.37 3.74
N GLU A 139 -11.88 -11.25 4.69
CA GLU A 139 -13.16 -11.96 4.67
C GLU A 139 -14.10 -11.47 3.56
N LYS A 140 -14.12 -10.16 3.32
CA LYS A 140 -14.95 -9.55 2.28
C LYS A 140 -14.47 -9.90 0.87
N TYR A 141 -13.18 -10.18 0.70
CA TYR A 141 -12.62 -10.50 -0.60
C TYR A 141 -12.68 -12.01 -0.86
N GLU A 142 -13.84 -12.51 -1.31
CA GLU A 142 -14.00 -13.90 -1.77
C GLU A 142 -13.02 -14.25 -2.91
N GLY A 143 -12.64 -13.25 -3.71
CA GLY A 143 -11.58 -13.36 -4.72
C GLY A 143 -10.22 -13.76 -4.15
N LEU A 144 -9.89 -13.45 -2.88
CA LEU A 144 -8.62 -13.87 -2.27
C LEU A 144 -8.56 -15.39 -2.18
N LYS A 145 -9.63 -16.00 -1.66
CA LYS A 145 -9.74 -17.45 -1.48
C LYS A 145 -9.65 -18.18 -2.81
N MET A 146 -10.27 -17.61 -3.85
CA MET A 146 -10.19 -18.16 -5.20
C MET A 146 -8.76 -18.10 -5.74
N VAL A 147 -8.09 -16.96 -5.58
CA VAL A 147 -6.72 -16.73 -6.05
C VAL A 147 -5.72 -17.59 -5.29
N GLU A 148 -5.91 -17.80 -3.98
CA GLU A 148 -5.15 -18.75 -3.16
C GLU A 148 -5.26 -20.17 -3.73
N LYS A 149 -6.48 -20.64 -4.01
CA LYS A 149 -6.68 -21.98 -4.60
C LYS A 149 -5.99 -22.14 -5.96
N ILE A 150 -6.09 -21.14 -6.83
CA ILE A 150 -5.40 -21.16 -8.12
C ILE A 150 -3.88 -21.21 -7.92
N SER A 151 -3.35 -20.46 -6.96
CA SER A 151 -1.92 -20.47 -6.65
C SER A 151 -1.46 -21.85 -6.17
N ASN A 152 -2.22 -22.50 -5.29
CA ASN A 152 -1.89 -23.81 -4.76
C ASN A 152 -1.87 -24.88 -5.88
N ILE A 153 -2.83 -24.84 -6.81
CA ILE A 153 -2.80 -25.70 -8.01
C ILE A 153 -1.56 -25.44 -8.88
N LEU A 154 -1.16 -24.18 -9.06
CA LEU A 154 0.01 -23.84 -9.88
C LEU A 154 1.35 -24.28 -9.26
N GLU A 155 1.40 -24.36 -7.92
CA GLU A 155 2.55 -24.89 -7.17
C GLU A 155 2.50 -26.42 -7.00
N GLY A 156 1.41 -27.07 -7.43
CA GLY A 156 1.28 -28.53 -7.46
C GLY A 156 0.70 -29.15 -6.18
N GLU A 157 -0.01 -28.37 -5.36
CA GLU A 157 -0.77 -28.90 -4.22
C GLU A 157 -2.08 -29.56 -4.68
N ASP A 158 -2.46 -30.67 -4.02
CA ASP A 158 -3.69 -31.43 -4.30
C ASP A 158 -4.94 -30.69 -3.79
N GLU A 159 -5.34 -29.62 -4.47
CA GLU A 159 -6.59 -28.91 -4.19
C GLU A 159 -7.70 -29.24 -5.20
N ILE A 160 -8.87 -29.62 -4.68
CA ILE A 160 -10.06 -29.85 -5.50
C ILE A 160 -10.75 -28.49 -5.71
N LEU A 161 -10.64 -27.99 -6.93
CA LEU A 161 -11.34 -26.79 -7.35
C LEU A 161 -12.74 -27.17 -7.87
N ASP A 162 -13.79 -26.71 -7.19
CA ASP A 162 -15.16 -26.80 -7.72
C ASP A 162 -15.27 -25.86 -8.92
N MET A 163 -15.13 -26.41 -10.11
CA MET A 163 -15.20 -25.67 -11.37
C MET A 163 -16.57 -25.00 -11.57
N ASN A 164 -17.61 -25.39 -10.83
CA ASN A 164 -18.91 -24.71 -10.87
C ASN A 164 -18.90 -23.32 -10.20
N GLN A 165 -17.88 -23.01 -9.37
CA GLN A 165 -17.65 -21.64 -8.87
C GLN A 165 -16.98 -20.75 -9.92
N PHE A 166 -16.39 -21.32 -10.97
CA PHE A 166 -15.86 -20.56 -12.09
C PHE A 166 -16.99 -20.36 -13.10
N LEU A 167 -17.35 -19.09 -13.36
CA LEU A 167 -18.17 -18.75 -14.53
C LEU A 167 -17.74 -19.57 -15.75
N ASP A 168 -18.72 -20.05 -16.51
CA ASP A 168 -18.75 -21.09 -17.58
C ASP A 168 -17.63 -21.07 -18.68
N ASN A 169 -16.50 -20.39 -18.51
CA ASN A 169 -15.50 -20.12 -19.54
C ASN A 169 -14.04 -20.31 -19.09
N TYR A 170 -13.74 -20.88 -17.92
CA TYR A 170 -12.37 -21.18 -17.50
C TYR A 170 -11.94 -22.61 -17.89
N SER A 171 -11.01 -22.70 -18.85
CA SER A 171 -10.28 -23.93 -19.19
C SER A 171 -9.00 -24.04 -18.35
N CYS A 172 -8.46 -25.24 -18.12
CA CYS A 172 -7.20 -25.46 -17.40
C CYS A 172 -6.03 -24.62 -17.96
N ASN A 173 -6.01 -24.36 -19.27
CA ASN A 173 -5.03 -23.48 -19.91
C ASN A 173 -5.10 -22.02 -19.43
N ASN A 174 -6.21 -21.60 -18.84
CA ASN A 174 -6.36 -20.25 -18.32
C ASN A 174 -5.64 -20.05 -16.98
N PHE A 175 -5.45 -21.11 -16.18
CA PHE A 175 -4.79 -21.00 -14.87
C PHE A 175 -3.33 -20.56 -14.99
N VAL A 176 -2.64 -20.98 -16.04
CA VAL A 176 -1.23 -20.59 -16.30
C VAL A 176 -1.05 -19.07 -16.35
N TYR A 177 -2.07 -18.32 -16.81
CA TYR A 177 -2.01 -16.85 -16.86
C TYR A 177 -2.14 -16.18 -15.48
N PHE A 178 -2.59 -16.90 -14.45
CA PHE A 178 -2.67 -16.39 -13.09
C PHE A 178 -1.32 -16.39 -12.36
N LYS A 179 -0.29 -17.03 -12.92
CA LYS A 179 1.07 -17.06 -12.34
C LYS A 179 1.60 -15.67 -11.98
N TYR A 180 1.22 -14.65 -12.75
CA TYR A 180 1.59 -13.25 -12.54
C TYR A 180 0.36 -12.35 -12.40
N ALA A 181 -0.75 -12.89 -11.88
CA ALA A 181 -1.96 -12.12 -11.67
C ALA A 181 -1.68 -10.98 -10.67
N PRO A 182 -2.09 -9.74 -10.98
CA PRO A 182 -1.91 -8.62 -10.08
C PRO A 182 -2.79 -8.80 -8.85
N THR A 183 -2.17 -8.79 -7.67
CA THR A 183 -2.86 -8.83 -6.38
C THR A 183 -3.21 -7.45 -5.84
N THR A 184 -2.66 -6.38 -6.45
CA THR A 184 -2.91 -4.99 -6.06
C THR A 184 -3.64 -4.20 -7.13
N SER A 185 -4.44 -3.21 -6.69
CA SER A 185 -5.10 -2.26 -7.61
C SER A 185 -4.10 -1.32 -8.31
N VAL A 186 -2.87 -1.20 -7.80
CA VAL A 186 -1.84 -0.33 -8.38
C VAL A 186 -1.43 -0.82 -9.77
N ASP A 187 -1.36 -2.14 -9.98
CA ASP A 187 -1.08 -2.70 -11.30
C ASP A 187 -2.23 -2.50 -12.27
N VAL A 188 -3.48 -2.45 -11.77
CA VAL A 188 -4.66 -2.05 -12.55
C VAL A 188 -4.56 -0.59 -12.99
N GLU A 189 -4.19 0.32 -12.08
CA GLU A 189 -3.99 1.73 -12.42
C GLU A 189 -2.86 1.94 -13.44
N ARG A 190 -1.74 1.21 -13.29
CA ARG A 190 -0.62 1.25 -14.24
C ARG A 190 -1.00 0.64 -15.59
N SER A 191 -1.87 -0.37 -15.61
CA SER A 191 -2.36 -0.94 -16.87
C SER A 191 -3.25 0.05 -17.61
N PHE A 192 -4.05 0.89 -16.94
CA PHE A 192 -4.78 1.97 -17.61
C PHE A 192 -3.88 2.96 -18.33
N SER A 193 -2.74 3.34 -17.75
CA SER A 193 -1.76 4.19 -18.45
C SER A 193 -1.17 3.49 -19.69
N SER A 194 -0.91 2.19 -19.56
CA SER A 194 -0.43 1.36 -20.67
C SER A 194 -1.49 1.20 -21.76
N TYR A 195 -2.76 1.02 -21.38
CA TYR A 195 -3.90 0.95 -22.29
C TYR A 195 -4.15 2.28 -22.97
N LYS A 196 -4.05 3.40 -22.25
CA LYS A 196 -4.17 4.73 -22.85
C LYS A 196 -3.11 4.96 -23.93
N THR A 197 -1.90 4.44 -23.70
CA THR A 197 -0.82 4.47 -24.71
C THR A 197 -1.12 3.51 -25.87
N LEU A 198 -1.61 2.30 -25.58
CA LEU A 198 -1.93 1.27 -26.55
C LEU A 198 -3.13 1.63 -27.44
N LEU A 199 -4.14 2.31 -26.89
CA LEU A 199 -5.37 2.74 -27.55
C LEU A 199 -5.26 4.16 -28.13
N SER A 200 -4.07 4.78 -28.12
CA SER A 200 -3.87 6.08 -28.78
C SER A 200 -3.95 5.93 -30.31
N ASP A 201 -4.45 6.95 -30.99
CA ASP A 201 -4.75 6.95 -32.44
C ASP A 201 -3.55 6.67 -33.36
N ASN A 202 -2.34 6.60 -32.80
CA ASN A 202 -1.07 6.52 -33.54
C ASN A 202 -0.64 5.10 -33.96
N ARG A 203 -1.48 4.05 -33.92
CA ARG A 203 -1.10 2.71 -34.42
C ARG A 203 -2.11 2.07 -35.37
N ARG A 204 -1.56 1.33 -36.34
CA ARG A 204 -2.28 0.58 -37.39
C ARG A 204 -2.78 -0.77 -36.83
N ALA A 205 -4.09 -0.98 -36.90
CA ALA A 205 -4.86 -2.24 -36.78
C ALA A 205 -4.43 -3.26 -35.70
N PHE A 206 -5.18 -3.31 -34.59
CA PHE A 206 -5.13 -4.43 -33.65
C PHE A 206 -5.95 -5.61 -34.18
N THR A 207 -5.37 -6.81 -34.18
CA THR A 207 -6.16 -8.04 -34.31
C THR A 207 -6.77 -8.41 -32.96
N PHE A 208 -7.97 -9.02 -32.97
CA PHE A 208 -8.67 -9.43 -31.76
C PHE A 208 -7.82 -10.35 -30.86
N GLU A 209 -6.97 -11.16 -31.47
CA GLU A 209 -6.07 -12.10 -30.79
C GLU A 209 -4.95 -11.39 -30.02
N ASN A 210 -4.42 -10.29 -30.57
CA ASN A 210 -3.41 -9.45 -29.92
C ASN A 210 -4.00 -8.66 -28.75
N LEU A 211 -5.20 -8.10 -28.93
CA LEU A 211 -5.98 -7.47 -27.85
C LEU A 211 -6.29 -8.47 -26.73
N ARG A 212 -6.68 -9.70 -27.08
CA ARG A 212 -7.03 -10.75 -26.12
C ARG A 212 -5.84 -11.22 -25.28
N LYS A 213 -4.59 -11.02 -25.73
CA LYS A 213 -3.38 -11.28 -24.92
C LYS A 213 -3.08 -10.13 -23.95
N HIS A 214 -3.38 -8.89 -24.32
CA HIS A 214 -3.12 -7.70 -23.48
C HIS A 214 -4.23 -7.44 -22.45
N LEU A 215 -5.48 -7.78 -22.76
CA LEU A 215 -6.66 -7.46 -21.93
C LEU A 215 -7.13 -8.62 -21.04
N ARG A 216 -6.59 -9.83 -21.18
CA ARG A 216 -7.15 -11.02 -20.49
C ARG A 216 -7.03 -11.07 -18.97
N PRO A 217 -6.10 -10.38 -18.27
CA PRO A 217 -6.18 -10.33 -16.81
C PRO A 217 -7.44 -9.61 -16.33
N TYR A 218 -8.17 -8.92 -17.23
CA TYR A 218 -9.25 -7.99 -16.91
C TYR A 218 -10.58 -8.27 -17.61
N ARG A 219 -10.76 -9.41 -18.30
CA ARG A 219 -12.06 -9.73 -18.94
C ARG A 219 -13.12 -10.07 -17.89
N GLN A 220 -13.76 -9.01 -17.41
CA GLN A 220 -15.03 -9.00 -16.70
C GLN A 220 -16.17 -9.32 -17.68
N HIS A 221 -16.78 -10.49 -17.55
CA HIS A 221 -18.19 -10.65 -17.90
C HIS A 221 -18.93 -11.15 -16.67
N HIS A 222 -19.17 -10.21 -15.75
CA HIS A 222 -20.32 -10.21 -14.88
C HIS A 222 -20.80 -8.76 -14.72
N PRO A 223 -22.12 -8.48 -14.74
CA PRO A 223 -22.65 -7.14 -14.54
C PRO A 223 -22.47 -6.56 -13.12
N SER A 224 -21.68 -7.20 -12.25
CA SER A 224 -21.72 -6.91 -10.81
C SER A 224 -20.48 -7.36 -10.02
N ILE A 225 -19.28 -7.34 -10.61
CA ILE A 225 -18.05 -7.63 -9.85
C ILE A 225 -17.23 -6.36 -9.68
N HIS A 226 -17.45 -5.73 -8.52
CA HIS A 226 -16.54 -4.81 -7.90
C HIS A 226 -15.19 -5.51 -7.65
N PHE A 227 -14.27 -5.45 -8.62
CA PHE A 227 -12.83 -5.55 -8.35
C PHE A 227 -12.39 -4.24 -7.69
N TYR A 228 -12.83 -4.04 -6.46
CA TYR A 228 -12.50 -2.88 -5.69
C TYR A 228 -11.78 -3.30 -4.41
N PHE A 229 -10.72 -2.54 -4.14
CA PHE A 229 -10.10 -2.30 -2.85
C PHE A 229 -9.08 -3.31 -2.30
N PHE A 230 -7.82 -2.95 -2.49
CA PHE A 230 -6.86 -2.95 -1.37
C PHE A 230 -6.51 -1.53 -0.87
N TYR A 231 -6.96 -0.47 -1.57
CA TYR A 231 -6.57 0.91 -1.25
C TYR A 231 -7.64 1.79 -0.60
N GLY A 232 -8.92 1.39 -0.59
CA GLY A 232 -10.03 2.25 -0.14
C GLY A 232 -11.00 1.63 0.86
N GLU A 233 -10.94 0.33 1.14
CA GLU A 233 -11.70 -0.25 2.27
C GLU A 233 -10.97 -0.14 3.61
N LEU A 234 -9.71 0.30 3.58
CA LEU A 234 -9.11 0.93 4.74
C LEU A 234 -9.69 2.34 5.03
N ALA A 235 -10.61 2.88 4.21
CA ALA A 235 -10.98 4.30 4.21
C ALA A 235 -12.47 4.65 4.44
N CYS A 236 -13.35 3.73 4.85
CA CYS A 236 -14.72 4.10 5.27
C CYS A 236 -15.03 3.67 6.70
N ASN A 237 -14.60 4.52 7.65
CA ASN A 237 -15.40 5.10 8.74
C ASN A 237 -14.60 6.24 9.37
#